data_AF-A0A1G6VGD2-F1
#
_entry.id   AF-A0A1G6VGD2-F1
#
_cell.length_a   1.000
_cell.length_b   1.000
_cell.length_c   1.000
_cell.angle_alpha   90.00
_cell.angle_beta   90.00
_cell.angle_gamma   90.00
#
_symmetry.space_group_name_H-M   'P 1'
#
loop_
_entity.id
_entity.type
_entity.pdbx_description
1 polymer ?
#
loop_
_entity_poly.entity_id
_entity_poly.type
_entity_poly.pdbx_seq_one_letter_code
_entity_poly.pdbx_strand_id
1 'polypeptide(L)'
;MKSRSNASPESIIRNHRGRIFHFTFKGWPWGRLFLLLLIAGCQEAQPGDGPGHNLSRELDSLKPLLRSGDLVLRNGTDATSQATRRFNRKDTSFSHCGIIAVEEGRVWVYHAIGGSYNPSQQLKKELLDSFSDPADNDRIAVYRYPLSKEEQQRLINIVRQYYKNRLPFDLFFNFETDDRMYCSEFVFKSINKSMDGRLLPIAQQQPPVYISIDDLFLNPYATLIKKIEYPILASP
;
A
#
# COMPACT_ATOMS: atom_id res chain seq x y z
N MET A 1 37.52 1.45 53.21
CA MET A 1 38.12 2.67 53.78
C MET A 1 37.48 3.88 53.10
N LYS A 2 36.84 4.74 53.92
CA LYS A 2 36.54 6.19 53.78
C LYS A 2 36.13 6.71 52.37
N SER A 3 34.86 7.03 52.10
CA SER A 3 34.00 8.12 52.62
C SER A 3 34.23 9.50 51.97
N ARG A 4 33.09 10.16 51.72
CA ARG A 4 32.79 11.62 51.59
C ARG A 4 32.63 12.10 50.14
N SER A 5 31.46 12.50 49.65
CA SER A 5 30.36 13.38 50.14
C SER A 5 30.53 14.84 49.73
N ASN A 6 29.35 15.45 49.56
CA ASN A 6 29.00 16.88 49.49
C ASN A 6 28.92 17.43 48.06
N ALA A 7 27.75 17.83 47.53
CA ALA A 7 26.64 18.70 48.00
C ALA A 7 26.65 19.98 47.15
N SER A 8 25.44 20.40 46.77
CA SER A 8 25.14 21.61 46.01
C SER A 8 25.46 22.90 46.79
N PRO A 9 25.31 24.06 46.13
CA PRO A 9 24.22 24.93 46.58
C PRO A 9 23.41 25.59 45.46
N GLU A 10 22.12 25.80 45.76
CA GLU A 10 21.22 26.73 45.09
C GLU A 10 21.65 28.20 45.28
N SER A 11 21.29 29.07 44.32
CA SER A 11 21.00 30.49 44.59
C SER A 11 20.06 31.13 43.55
N ILE A 12 18.79 31.25 43.94
CA ILE A 12 17.80 32.34 43.83
C ILE A 12 18.16 33.61 43.01
N ILE A 13 17.11 34.21 42.37
CA ILE A 13 16.82 35.64 42.00
C ILE A 13 16.44 35.72 40.48
N ARG A 14 15.35 36.30 39.97
CA ARG A 14 14.31 37.25 40.44
C ARG A 14 13.06 37.19 39.52
N ASN A 15 11.96 37.64 40.11
CA ASN A 15 10.63 37.88 39.58
C ASN A 15 10.57 39.18 38.74
N HIS A 16 9.82 39.22 37.64
CA HIS A 16 9.29 40.46 37.06
C HIS A 16 7.89 40.28 36.47
N ARG A 17 6.91 40.89 37.14
CA ARG A 17 5.56 41.17 36.67
C ARG A 17 5.57 42.40 35.74
N GLY A 18 4.86 42.33 34.61
CA GLY A 18 4.40 43.49 33.84
C GLY A 18 3.02 43.15 33.27
N ARG A 19 1.93 43.55 33.94
CA ARG A 19 1.10 44.77 33.78
C ARG A 19 0.39 44.90 32.43
N ILE A 20 -0.93 44.78 32.55
CA ILE A 20 -2.01 44.91 31.57
C ILE A 20 -2.18 46.38 31.18
N PHE A 21 -2.40 46.65 29.89
CA PHE A 21 -2.99 47.91 29.42
C PHE A 21 -4.24 47.61 28.59
N HIS A 22 -5.39 47.99 29.16
CA HIS A 22 -6.64 48.22 28.43
C HIS A 22 -6.58 49.62 27.84
N PHE A 23 -6.86 49.75 26.55
CA PHE A 23 -7.28 51.03 25.97
C PHE A 23 -8.63 50.83 25.27
N THR A 24 -9.65 51.44 25.86
CA THR A 24 -10.96 51.66 25.27
C THR A 24 -10.99 53.08 24.70
N PHE A 25 -11.48 53.25 23.48
CA PHE A 25 -11.94 54.55 22.99
C PHE A 25 -13.33 54.38 22.33
N LYS A 26 -14.27 55.19 22.82
CA LYS A 26 -15.69 55.29 22.42
C LYS A 26 -15.89 56.55 21.56
N GLY A 27 -16.64 56.42 20.45
CA GLY A 27 -17.43 57.47 19.74
C GLY A 27 -16.61 58.56 19.00
N TRP A 28 -17.03 59.21 17.91
CA TRP A 28 -18.30 59.36 17.17
C TRP A 28 -17.94 60.09 15.81
N PRO A 29 -18.83 60.50 14.86
CA PRO A 29 -18.90 59.93 13.50
C PRO A 29 -18.87 60.98 12.34
N TRP A 30 -19.46 60.60 11.20
CA TRP A 30 -19.81 61.36 9.99
C TRP A 30 -18.69 61.42 8.94
N GLY A 31 -18.90 60.72 7.82
CA GLY A 31 -18.05 60.88 6.65
C GLY A 31 -18.32 59.81 5.61
N ARG A 32 -19.39 60.01 4.83
CA ARG A 32 -19.72 59.23 3.64
C ARG A 32 -18.50 59.13 2.72
N LEU A 33 -18.07 57.91 2.40
CA LEU A 33 -17.45 57.63 1.11
C LEU A 33 -17.83 56.21 0.70
N PHE A 34 -18.82 56.13 -0.18
CA PHE A 34 -19.23 54.91 -0.87
C PHE A 34 -18.09 54.58 -1.86
N LEU A 35 -17.05 53.90 -1.37
CA LEU A 35 -16.04 53.32 -2.25
C LEU A 35 -16.63 52.02 -2.80
N LEU A 36 -17.23 52.11 -3.99
CA LEU A 36 -17.51 50.97 -4.84
C LEU A 36 -16.18 50.31 -5.21
N LEU A 37 -15.68 49.45 -4.33
CA LEU A 37 -14.66 48.47 -4.65
C LEU A 37 -15.26 47.52 -5.67
N LEU A 38 -14.93 47.75 -6.94
CA LEU A 38 -14.97 46.74 -7.97
C LEU A 38 -14.10 45.58 -7.48
N ILE A 39 -14.73 44.60 -6.84
CA ILE A 39 -14.14 43.29 -6.65
C ILE A 39 -14.10 42.70 -8.05
N ALA A 40 -13.02 42.97 -8.78
CA ALA A 40 -12.62 42.13 -9.89
C ALA A 40 -12.48 40.74 -9.28
N GLY A 41 -13.49 39.90 -9.50
CA GLY A 41 -13.40 38.49 -9.21
C GLY A 41 -12.27 37.95 -10.07
N CYS A 42 -11.07 37.88 -9.51
CA CYS A 42 -10.11 36.89 -9.95
C CYS A 42 -10.78 35.56 -9.66
N GLN A 43 -11.41 35.00 -10.68
CA GLN A 43 -11.73 33.59 -10.70
C GLN A 43 -10.38 32.90 -10.66
N GLU A 44 -9.96 32.52 -9.45
CA GLU A 44 -8.77 31.73 -9.21
C GLU A 44 -8.97 30.47 -10.05
N ALA A 45 -8.25 30.41 -11.18
CA ALA A 45 -8.29 29.28 -12.06
C ALA A 45 -7.92 28.07 -11.20
N GLN A 46 -8.89 27.17 -11.00
CA GLN A 46 -8.66 25.90 -10.33
C GLN A 46 -7.41 25.30 -10.99
N PRO A 47 -6.36 24.96 -10.24
CA PRO A 47 -5.19 24.34 -10.84
C PRO A 47 -5.70 23.11 -11.59
N GLY A 48 -5.59 23.14 -12.91
CA GLY A 48 -6.09 22.08 -13.77
C GLY A 48 -5.58 20.75 -13.26
N ASP A 49 -6.48 19.77 -13.15
CA ASP A 49 -6.17 18.43 -12.64
C ASP A 49 -5.02 17.81 -13.44
N GLY A 50 -3.80 17.99 -12.94
CA GLY A 50 -2.62 17.34 -13.49
C GLY A 50 -2.78 15.81 -13.38
N PRO A 51 -2.13 15.03 -14.27
CA PRO A 51 -2.26 13.57 -14.28
C PRO A 51 -2.01 12.92 -12.91
N GLY A 52 -1.06 13.44 -12.13
CA GLY A 52 -0.73 12.93 -10.80
C GLY A 52 -1.82 13.16 -9.73
N HIS A 53 -2.58 14.25 -9.82
CA HIS A 53 -3.64 14.54 -8.85
C HIS A 53 -4.83 13.60 -9.04
N ASN A 54 -5.18 13.32 -10.31
CA ASN A 54 -6.27 12.40 -10.62
C ASN A 54 -5.95 10.97 -10.18
N LEU A 55 -4.69 10.56 -10.33
CA LEU A 55 -4.26 9.23 -9.94
C LEU A 55 -4.26 9.00 -8.42
N SER A 56 -3.80 9.97 -7.63
CA SER A 56 -3.91 9.88 -6.15
C SER A 56 -5.37 9.66 -5.75
N ARG A 57 -6.32 10.37 -6.38
CA ARG A 57 -7.75 10.18 -6.12
C ARG A 57 -8.24 8.79 -6.51
N GLU A 58 -7.75 8.20 -7.61
CA GLU A 58 -8.15 6.86 -8.01
C GLU A 58 -7.71 5.79 -7.02
N LEU A 59 -6.47 5.87 -6.52
CA LEU A 59 -5.97 5.02 -5.44
C LEU A 59 -6.70 5.27 -4.11
N ASP A 60 -6.96 6.53 -3.77
CA ASP A 60 -7.70 6.86 -2.55
C ASP A 60 -9.16 6.38 -2.61
N SER A 61 -9.78 6.41 -3.78
CA SER A 61 -11.12 5.83 -3.98
C SER A 61 -11.13 4.30 -4.00
N LEU A 62 -9.98 3.65 -4.22
CA LEU A 62 -9.84 2.19 -4.10
C LEU A 62 -9.84 1.76 -2.64
N LYS A 63 -9.11 2.46 -1.76
CA LYS A 63 -8.88 2.07 -0.35
C LYS A 63 -10.16 1.68 0.42
N PRO A 64 -11.28 2.42 0.34
CA PRO A 64 -12.53 2.05 1.05
C PRO A 64 -13.17 0.75 0.57
N LEU A 65 -12.85 0.28 -0.64
CA LEU A 65 -13.38 -0.96 -1.21
C LEU A 65 -12.62 -2.20 -0.72
N LEU A 66 -11.42 -2.00 -0.18
CA LEU A 66 -10.48 -3.06 0.14
C LEU A 66 -10.80 -3.74 1.46
N ARG A 67 -10.53 -5.04 1.49
CA ARG A 67 -10.68 -5.88 2.67
C ARG A 67 -9.42 -6.72 2.84
N SER A 68 -9.12 -7.04 4.10
CA SER A 68 -8.08 -8.02 4.42
C SER A 68 -8.36 -9.33 3.68
N GLY A 69 -7.35 -9.90 3.04
CA GLY A 69 -7.46 -11.13 2.24
C GLY A 69 -7.73 -10.90 0.76
N ASP A 70 -7.95 -9.64 0.32
CA ASP A 70 -8.01 -9.34 -1.11
C ASP A 70 -6.65 -9.61 -1.78
N LEU A 71 -6.71 -10.15 -3.00
CA LEU A 71 -5.57 -10.28 -3.89
C LEU A 71 -5.33 -8.93 -4.57
N VAL A 72 -4.10 -8.42 -4.50
CA VAL A 72 -3.67 -7.24 -5.28
C VAL A 72 -2.64 -7.64 -6.31
N LEU A 73 -2.79 -7.09 -7.51
CA LEU A 73 -1.93 -7.31 -8.67
C LEU A 73 -1.40 -5.96 -9.14
N ARG A 74 -0.15 -5.92 -9.60
CA ARG A 74 0.40 -4.75 -10.30
C ARG A 74 1.16 -5.19 -11.54
N ASN A 75 1.38 -4.24 -12.44
CA ASN A 75 2.36 -4.41 -13.50
C ASN A 75 3.41 -3.32 -13.41
N GLY A 76 4.65 -3.75 -13.18
CA GLY A 76 5.82 -2.89 -13.26
C GLY A 76 6.21 -2.59 -14.71
N THR A 77 6.88 -1.47 -14.93
CA THR A 77 7.34 -1.02 -16.25
C THR A 77 8.75 -1.50 -16.60
N ASP A 78 9.49 -2.00 -15.61
CA ASP A 78 10.87 -2.48 -15.76
C ASP A 78 11.01 -3.81 -16.54
N ALA A 79 12.25 -4.11 -16.93
CA ALA A 79 12.58 -5.32 -17.70
C ALA A 79 12.29 -6.62 -16.93
N THR A 80 12.45 -6.62 -15.61
CA THR A 80 12.12 -7.78 -14.76
C THR A 80 10.63 -8.09 -14.83
N SER A 81 9.78 -7.07 -14.73
CA SER A 81 8.33 -7.18 -14.87
C SER A 81 7.93 -7.67 -16.26
N GLN A 82 8.59 -7.17 -17.30
CA GLN A 82 8.38 -7.65 -18.68
C GLN A 82 8.73 -9.13 -18.83
N ALA A 83 9.83 -9.59 -18.23
CA ALA A 83 10.21 -10.99 -18.23
C ALA A 83 9.22 -11.85 -17.42
N THR A 84 8.83 -11.41 -16.22
CA THR A 84 7.91 -12.14 -15.34
C THR A 84 6.56 -12.39 -16.02
N ARG A 85 6.03 -11.41 -16.76
CA ARG A 85 4.78 -11.57 -17.51
C ARG A 85 4.80 -12.69 -18.54
N ARG A 86 5.98 -13.07 -19.06
CA ARG A 86 6.11 -14.17 -20.03
C ARG A 86 5.87 -15.55 -19.41
N PHE A 87 5.88 -15.66 -18.08
CA PHE A 87 5.48 -16.88 -17.37
C PHE A 87 3.97 -16.99 -17.16
N ASN A 88 3.20 -15.93 -17.43
CA ASN A 88 1.75 -16.04 -17.47
C ASN A 88 1.31 -16.83 -18.70
N ARG A 89 0.22 -17.60 -18.57
CA ARG A 89 -0.19 -18.57 -19.59
C ARG A 89 -1.14 -17.99 -20.63
N LYS A 90 -2.01 -17.08 -20.22
CA LYS A 90 -3.09 -16.50 -21.02
C LYS A 90 -3.09 -14.98 -20.96
N ASP A 91 -3.08 -14.43 -19.75
CA ASP A 91 -3.18 -12.98 -19.55
C ASP A 91 -1.88 -12.41 -18.99
N THR A 92 -1.21 -11.61 -19.80
CA THR A 92 0.07 -10.98 -19.46
C THR A 92 -0.12 -9.60 -18.85
N SER A 93 -1.29 -9.22 -18.34
CA SER A 93 -1.53 -7.87 -17.82
C SER A 93 -0.74 -7.52 -16.56
N PHE A 94 -0.34 -8.50 -15.74
CA PHE A 94 0.25 -8.27 -14.43
C PHE A 94 1.57 -9.01 -14.25
N SER A 95 2.53 -8.36 -13.60
CA SER A 95 3.89 -8.88 -13.35
C SER A 95 4.14 -9.22 -11.89
N HIS A 96 3.32 -8.75 -10.96
CA HIS A 96 3.49 -9.02 -9.54
C HIS A 96 2.18 -9.07 -8.77
N CYS A 97 2.20 -9.72 -7.61
CA CYS A 97 1.02 -9.89 -6.77
C CYS A 97 1.33 -9.92 -5.27
N GLY A 98 0.29 -9.76 -4.46
CA GLY A 98 0.35 -9.83 -2.99
C GLY A 98 -1.03 -9.99 -2.36
N ILE A 99 -1.06 -10.07 -1.03
CA ILE A 99 -2.27 -10.14 -0.22
C ILE A 99 -2.42 -8.86 0.59
N ILE A 100 -3.61 -8.26 0.53
CA ILE A 100 -3.98 -7.08 1.29
C ILE A 100 -4.26 -7.44 2.75
N ALA A 101 -3.80 -6.62 3.69
CA ALA A 101 -4.27 -6.58 5.07
C ALA A 101 -4.61 -5.15 5.48
N VAL A 102 -5.82 -4.93 5.95
CA VAL A 102 -6.25 -3.65 6.53
C VAL A 102 -5.97 -3.70 8.03
N GLU A 103 -5.04 -2.86 8.48
CA GLU A 103 -4.54 -2.83 9.86
C GLU A 103 -4.45 -1.37 10.31
N GLU A 104 -5.11 -1.02 11.42
CA GLU A 104 -5.04 0.33 12.01
C GLU A 104 -5.38 1.47 11.02
N GLY A 105 -6.37 1.24 10.15
CA GLY A 105 -6.79 2.21 9.13
C GLY A 105 -5.84 2.33 7.93
N ARG A 106 -4.78 1.52 7.88
CA ARG A 106 -3.83 1.47 6.75
C ARG A 106 -4.02 0.20 5.94
N VAL A 107 -3.76 0.29 4.65
CA VAL A 107 -3.78 -0.84 3.73
C VAL A 107 -2.35 -1.29 3.47
N TRP A 108 -2.03 -2.48 3.96
CA TRP A 108 -0.75 -3.14 3.77
C TRP A 108 -0.83 -4.21 2.69
N VAL A 109 0.27 -4.43 1.98
CA VAL A 109 0.45 -5.53 1.03
C VAL A 109 1.58 -6.41 1.53
N TYR A 110 1.28 -7.68 1.73
CA TYR A 110 2.28 -8.73 1.96
C TYR A 110 2.57 -9.42 0.63
N HIS A 111 3.83 -9.54 0.26
CA HIS A 111 4.22 -10.09 -1.03
C HIS A 111 5.65 -10.63 -1.00
N ALA A 112 5.87 -11.73 -1.71
CA ALA A 112 7.19 -12.33 -1.88
C ALA A 112 7.84 -11.71 -3.12
N ILE A 113 8.92 -10.96 -2.91
CA ILE A 113 9.69 -10.32 -3.98
C ILE A 113 11.18 -10.43 -3.65
N GLY A 114 11.99 -10.76 -4.63
CA GLY A 114 13.44 -10.84 -4.50
C GLY A 114 14.19 -9.81 -5.34
N GLY A 115 15.51 -9.96 -5.37
CA GLY A 115 16.41 -9.12 -6.15
C GLY A 115 16.72 -7.77 -5.51
N SER A 116 17.15 -6.79 -6.32
CA SER A 116 17.54 -5.46 -5.86
C SER A 116 16.40 -4.70 -5.15
N TYR A 117 15.15 -4.98 -5.52
CA TYR A 117 13.95 -4.39 -4.90
C TYR A 117 13.74 -4.82 -3.44
N ASN A 118 14.37 -5.92 -3.02
CA ASN A 118 14.30 -6.44 -1.66
C ASN A 118 15.60 -7.15 -1.27
N PRO A 119 16.64 -6.41 -0.85
CA PRO A 119 17.93 -6.97 -0.49
C PRO A 119 17.88 -8.02 0.62
N SER A 120 16.85 -7.96 1.48
CA SER A 120 16.64 -8.95 2.55
C SER A 120 16.21 -10.32 2.01
N GLN A 121 15.65 -10.37 0.80
CA GLN A 121 15.06 -11.55 0.16
C GLN A 121 13.98 -12.24 1.02
N GLN A 122 13.41 -11.56 2.02
CA GLN A 122 12.37 -12.06 2.91
C GLN A 122 11.01 -11.49 2.50
N LEU A 123 9.92 -12.15 2.88
CA LEU A 123 8.57 -11.66 2.63
C LEU A 123 8.45 -10.20 3.05
N LYS A 124 8.05 -9.35 2.10
CA LYS A 124 7.97 -7.91 2.29
C LYS A 124 6.55 -7.54 2.74
N LYS A 125 6.46 -6.50 3.56
CA LYS A 125 5.22 -5.82 3.96
C LYS A 125 5.41 -4.33 3.69
N GLU A 126 4.60 -3.77 2.81
CA GLU A 126 4.63 -2.34 2.51
C GLU A 126 3.24 -1.74 2.34
N LEU A 127 3.13 -0.42 2.34
CA LEU A 127 1.86 0.27 2.12
C LEU A 127 1.39 0.04 0.68
N LEU A 128 0.08 -0.02 0.46
CA LEU A 128 -0.49 -0.11 -0.88
C LEU A 128 0.07 0.96 -1.81
N ASP A 129 0.17 2.20 -1.34
CA ASP A 129 0.65 3.34 -2.12
C ASP A 129 2.08 3.11 -2.65
N SER A 130 2.97 2.52 -1.83
CA SER A 130 4.33 2.15 -2.25
C SER A 130 4.34 0.92 -3.17
N PHE A 131 3.47 -0.07 -2.89
CA PHE A 131 3.32 -1.23 -3.77
C PHE A 131 2.79 -0.83 -5.15
N SER A 132 1.99 0.23 -5.26
CA SER A 132 1.33 0.63 -6.51
C SER A 132 1.81 1.97 -7.05
N ASP A 133 3.05 2.37 -6.73
CA ASP A 133 3.58 3.68 -7.14
C ASP A 133 3.57 3.82 -8.68
N PRO A 134 2.92 4.85 -9.24
CA PRO A 134 2.91 5.08 -10.68
C PRO A 134 4.24 5.41 -11.32
N ALA A 135 5.27 5.77 -10.56
CA ALA A 135 6.60 5.92 -11.10
C ALA A 135 7.13 4.60 -11.67
N ASP A 136 6.76 3.48 -11.05
CA ASP A 136 7.29 2.15 -11.36
C ASP A 136 6.25 1.20 -11.99
N ASN A 137 4.97 1.56 -11.98
CA ASN A 137 3.87 0.70 -12.41
C ASN A 137 3.00 1.38 -13.47
N ASP A 138 2.32 0.60 -14.32
CA ASP A 138 1.34 1.13 -15.29
C ASP A 138 -0.11 0.73 -14.99
N ARG A 139 -0.33 -0.21 -14.07
CA ARG A 139 -1.67 -0.62 -13.64
C ARG A 139 -1.66 -1.40 -12.32
N ILE A 140 -2.81 -1.39 -11.67
CA ILE A 140 -3.14 -2.18 -10.49
C ILE A 140 -4.53 -2.81 -10.65
N ALA A 141 -4.73 -4.01 -10.12
CA ALA A 141 -6.05 -4.59 -9.96
C ALA A 141 -6.19 -5.30 -8.61
N VAL A 142 -7.42 -5.32 -8.11
CA VAL A 142 -7.77 -6.03 -6.88
C VAL A 142 -8.86 -7.04 -7.17
N TYR A 143 -8.64 -8.27 -6.70
CA TYR A 143 -9.57 -9.39 -6.80
C TYR A 143 -9.93 -9.89 -5.40
N ARG A 144 -11.13 -10.43 -5.25
CA ARG A 144 -11.63 -10.98 -4.00
C ARG A 144 -12.06 -12.43 -4.17
N TYR A 145 -11.62 -13.26 -3.24
CA TYR A 145 -12.04 -14.65 -3.11
C TYR A 145 -13.23 -14.76 -2.14
N PRO A 146 -14.10 -15.79 -2.30
CA PRO A 146 -15.28 -15.99 -1.46
C PRO A 146 -14.90 -16.65 -0.12
N LEU A 147 -14.08 -15.94 0.67
CA LEU A 147 -13.65 -16.38 1.99
C LEU A 147 -14.78 -16.15 3.00
N SER A 148 -15.06 -17.16 3.84
CA SER A 148 -15.81 -16.93 5.08
C SER A 148 -15.02 -15.99 6.01
N LYS A 149 -15.67 -15.47 7.05
CA LYS A 149 -14.98 -14.64 8.05
C LYS A 149 -13.84 -15.41 8.73
N GLU A 150 -14.05 -16.69 9.00
CA GLU A 150 -13.07 -17.58 9.62
C GLU A 150 -11.90 -17.86 8.67
N GLU A 151 -12.18 -18.10 7.38
CA GLU A 151 -11.15 -18.30 6.37
C GLU A 151 -10.33 -17.03 6.12
N GLN A 152 -10.98 -15.86 6.07
CA GLN A 152 -10.30 -14.58 6.00
C GLN A 152 -9.37 -14.37 7.20
N GLN A 153 -9.86 -14.63 8.42
CA GLN A 153 -9.04 -14.53 9.62
C GLN A 153 -7.85 -15.51 9.59
N ARG A 154 -8.08 -16.73 9.09
CA ARG A 154 -7.05 -17.74 8.92
C ARG A 154 -5.99 -17.30 7.90
N LEU A 155 -6.40 -16.76 6.76
CA LEU A 155 -5.51 -16.22 5.73
C LEU A 155 -4.59 -15.14 6.30
N ILE A 156 -5.16 -14.18 7.03
CA ILE A 156 -4.38 -13.09 7.64
C ILE A 156 -3.41 -13.62 8.69
N ASN A 157 -3.80 -14.62 9.48
CA ASN A 157 -2.90 -15.26 10.43
C ASN A 157 -1.75 -15.98 9.73
N ILE A 158 -2.02 -16.73 8.64
CA ILE A 158 -1.01 -17.42 7.83
C ILE A 158 0.00 -16.41 7.26
N VAL A 159 -0.48 -15.35 6.63
CA VAL A 159 0.36 -14.31 6.02
C VAL A 159 1.25 -13.63 7.06
N ARG A 160 0.69 -13.28 8.22
CA ARG A 160 1.45 -12.68 9.33
C ARG A 160 2.49 -13.64 9.90
N GLN A 161 2.18 -14.94 9.97
CA GLN A 161 3.15 -15.95 10.40
C GLN A 161 4.30 -16.08 9.41
N TYR A 162 4.03 -16.13 8.10
CA TYR A 162 5.09 -16.14 7.09
C TYR A 162 5.97 -14.89 7.17
N TYR A 163 5.37 -13.71 7.38
CA TYR A 163 6.12 -12.48 7.56
C TYR A 163 6.99 -12.50 8.83
N LYS A 164 6.43 -12.89 9.97
CA LYS A 164 7.15 -13.02 11.24
C LYS A 164 8.32 -14.01 11.14
N ASN A 165 8.10 -15.11 10.42
CA ASN A 165 9.10 -16.15 10.20
C ASN A 165 10.07 -15.84 9.06
N ARG A 166 9.96 -14.65 8.45
CA ARG A 166 10.89 -14.17 7.41
C ARG A 166 10.96 -15.11 6.21
N LEU A 167 9.80 -15.58 5.72
CA LEU A 167 9.71 -16.48 4.56
C LEU A 167 10.61 -15.97 3.41
N PRO A 168 11.64 -16.73 3.01
CA PRO A 168 12.53 -16.36 1.92
C PRO A 168 11.84 -16.34 0.56
N PHE A 169 12.34 -15.50 -0.34
CA PHE A 169 11.99 -15.51 -1.75
C PHE A 169 12.64 -16.71 -2.45
N ASP A 170 11.87 -17.38 -3.30
CA ASP A 170 12.39 -18.47 -4.11
C ASP A 170 12.94 -17.99 -5.47
N LEU A 171 14.26 -18.03 -5.61
CA LEU A 171 14.96 -17.68 -6.85
C LEU A 171 14.87 -18.76 -7.93
N PHE A 172 14.54 -20.00 -7.54
CA PHE A 172 14.49 -21.15 -8.46
C PHE A 172 13.07 -21.51 -8.89
N PHE A 173 12.06 -20.80 -8.36
CA PHE A 173 10.65 -21.03 -8.66
C PHE A 173 10.22 -22.50 -8.43
N ASN A 174 10.71 -23.11 -7.35
CA ASN A 174 10.40 -24.46 -6.96
C ASN A 174 9.09 -24.52 -6.16
N PHE A 175 8.04 -25.01 -6.80
CA PHE A 175 6.72 -25.11 -6.18
C PHE A 175 6.57 -26.27 -5.17
N GLU A 176 7.51 -27.22 -5.14
CA GLU A 176 7.37 -28.45 -4.34
C GLU A 176 7.49 -28.23 -2.83
N THR A 177 8.25 -27.21 -2.39
CA THR A 177 8.54 -26.96 -0.98
C THR A 177 7.91 -25.66 -0.49
N ASP A 178 7.75 -25.54 0.83
CA ASP A 178 7.15 -24.36 1.48
C ASP A 178 8.19 -23.53 2.26
N ASP A 179 9.48 -23.88 2.16
CA ASP A 179 10.58 -23.20 2.87
C ASP A 179 10.94 -21.84 2.26
N ARG A 180 10.52 -21.60 1.02
CA ARG A 180 10.70 -20.38 0.22
C ARG A 180 9.56 -20.31 -0.78
N MET A 181 9.17 -19.10 -1.19
CA MET A 181 8.11 -18.96 -2.18
C MET A 181 8.36 -17.77 -3.10
N TYR A 182 7.98 -17.90 -4.37
CA TYR A 182 7.86 -16.76 -5.27
C TYR A 182 6.48 -16.10 -5.16
N CYS A 183 6.25 -14.99 -5.87
CA CYS A 183 5.11 -14.10 -5.61
C CYS A 183 3.74 -14.80 -5.69
N SER A 184 3.44 -15.44 -6.81
CA SER A 184 2.13 -16.08 -7.04
C SER A 184 1.97 -17.39 -6.27
N GLU A 185 3.06 -18.10 -6.01
CA GLU A 185 3.05 -19.26 -5.10
C GLU A 185 2.68 -18.85 -3.67
N PHE A 186 3.31 -17.81 -3.13
CA PHE A 186 3.00 -17.30 -1.79
C PHE A 186 1.51 -16.97 -1.66
N VAL A 187 0.95 -16.27 -2.64
CA VAL A 187 -0.49 -15.93 -2.66
C VAL A 187 -1.33 -17.20 -2.73
N PHE A 188 -1.06 -18.08 -3.71
CA PHE A 188 -1.82 -19.30 -3.92
C PHE A 188 -1.82 -20.19 -2.68
N LYS A 189 -0.64 -20.55 -2.16
CA LYS A 189 -0.51 -21.45 -1.01
C LYS A 189 -1.16 -20.85 0.24
N SER A 190 -1.06 -19.54 0.44
CA SER A 190 -1.73 -18.85 1.56
C SER A 190 -3.26 -18.93 1.46
N ILE A 191 -3.84 -18.59 0.31
CA ILE A 191 -5.30 -18.64 0.10
C ILE A 191 -5.78 -20.08 0.15
N ASN A 192 -5.12 -21.00 -0.55
CA ASN A 192 -5.49 -22.42 -0.58
C ASN A 192 -5.48 -23.04 0.82
N LYS A 193 -4.45 -22.75 1.63
CA LYS A 193 -4.37 -23.19 3.03
C LYS A 193 -5.46 -22.57 3.90
N SER A 194 -5.87 -21.33 3.60
CA SER A 194 -6.97 -20.69 4.33
C SER A 194 -8.34 -21.31 4.01
N MET A 195 -8.49 -21.85 2.81
CA MET A 195 -9.72 -22.47 2.27
C MET A 195 -9.68 -24.00 2.30
N ASP A 196 -8.84 -24.60 3.15
CA ASP A 196 -8.73 -26.05 3.33
C ASP A 196 -8.56 -26.83 2.01
N GLY A 197 -7.79 -26.30 1.06
CA GLY A 197 -7.44 -26.98 -0.19
C GLY A 197 -8.39 -26.73 -1.38
N ARG A 198 -9.42 -25.88 -1.24
CA ARG A 198 -10.41 -25.64 -2.30
C ARG A 198 -9.85 -25.03 -3.60
N LEU A 199 -8.64 -24.45 -3.57
CA LEU A 199 -7.98 -23.90 -4.75
C LEU A 199 -7.11 -24.91 -5.50
N LEU A 200 -6.89 -26.12 -4.98
CA LEU A 200 -6.04 -27.13 -5.66
C LEU A 200 -6.37 -27.34 -7.16
N PRO A 201 -7.64 -27.31 -7.61
CA PRO A 201 -7.96 -27.47 -9.04
C PRO A 201 -7.40 -26.39 -9.97
N ILE A 202 -6.99 -25.22 -9.46
CA ILE A 202 -6.40 -24.16 -10.29
C ILE A 202 -4.89 -24.36 -10.48
N ALA A 203 -4.25 -25.21 -9.68
CA ALA A 203 -2.85 -25.58 -9.86
C ALA A 203 -2.70 -26.56 -11.02
N GLN A 204 -1.65 -26.35 -11.83
CA GLN A 204 -1.28 -27.31 -12.86
C GLN A 204 -0.92 -28.65 -12.23
N GLN A 205 -1.51 -29.73 -12.73
CA GLN A 205 -1.29 -31.08 -12.19
C GLN A 205 -0.18 -31.84 -12.94
N GLN A 206 0.49 -31.18 -13.89
CA GLN A 206 1.56 -31.77 -14.71
C GLN A 206 2.85 -30.96 -14.59
N PRO A 207 4.03 -31.61 -14.55
CA PRO A 207 5.33 -30.94 -14.50
C PRO A 207 5.64 -30.05 -15.73
N PRO A 208 6.38 -28.95 -15.54
CA PRO A 208 6.72 -28.36 -14.24
C PRO A 208 5.47 -27.79 -13.57
N VAL A 209 5.27 -28.11 -12.29
CA VAL A 209 4.15 -27.58 -11.51
C VAL A 209 4.53 -26.20 -11.03
N TYR A 210 3.75 -25.19 -11.41
CA TYR A 210 3.88 -23.83 -10.91
C TYR A 210 2.53 -23.11 -11.02
N ILE A 211 2.34 -22.09 -10.20
CA ILE A 211 1.24 -21.13 -10.32
C ILE A 211 1.76 -19.84 -10.95
N SER A 212 1.18 -19.43 -12.07
CA SER A 212 1.43 -18.11 -12.67
C SER A 212 0.52 -17.05 -12.05
N ILE A 213 0.76 -15.78 -12.37
CA ILE A 213 -0.05 -14.69 -11.81
C ILE A 213 -1.47 -14.73 -12.37
N ASP A 214 -1.64 -15.10 -13.64
CA ASP A 214 -2.95 -15.17 -14.28
C ASP A 214 -3.83 -16.32 -13.81
N ASP A 215 -3.26 -17.41 -13.30
CA ASP A 215 -4.05 -18.44 -12.60
C ASP A 215 -4.80 -17.85 -11.40
N LEU A 216 -4.19 -16.88 -10.71
CA LEU A 216 -4.76 -16.29 -9.49
C LEU A 216 -5.99 -15.41 -9.75
N PHE A 217 -6.23 -14.96 -10.98
CA PHE A 217 -7.34 -14.06 -11.27
C PHE A 217 -8.25 -14.49 -12.41
N LEU A 218 -7.82 -15.46 -13.24
CA LEU A 218 -8.67 -16.07 -14.29
C LEU A 218 -9.47 -17.28 -13.80
N ASN A 219 -9.31 -17.68 -12.54
CA ASN A 219 -10.05 -18.82 -11.98
C ASN A 219 -11.47 -18.42 -11.50
N PRO A 220 -12.39 -19.39 -11.36
CA PRO A 220 -13.80 -19.12 -11.03
C PRO A 220 -14.04 -18.51 -9.63
N TYR A 221 -13.06 -18.56 -8.73
CA TYR A 221 -13.21 -18.01 -7.38
C TYR A 221 -12.83 -16.52 -7.30
N ALA A 222 -12.06 -16.00 -8.24
CA ALA A 222 -11.56 -14.63 -8.20
C ALA A 222 -12.56 -13.63 -8.81
N THR A 223 -13.10 -12.73 -7.99
CA THR A 223 -13.99 -11.65 -8.45
C THR A 223 -13.24 -10.33 -8.52
N LEU A 224 -13.23 -9.67 -9.68
CA LEU A 224 -12.64 -8.33 -9.82
C LEU A 224 -13.39 -7.32 -8.96
N ILE A 225 -12.66 -6.57 -8.13
CA ILE A 225 -13.20 -5.45 -7.34
C ILE A 225 -13.00 -4.14 -8.07
N LYS A 226 -11.76 -3.88 -8.52
CA LYS A 226 -11.41 -2.67 -9.27
C LYS A 226 -10.09 -2.87 -10.00
N LYS A 227 -9.98 -2.25 -11.17
CA LYS A 227 -8.74 -2.11 -11.94
C LYS A 227 -8.51 -0.62 -12.18
N ILE A 228 -7.26 -0.20 -12.07
CA ILE A 228 -6.81 1.17 -12.35
C ILE A 228 -5.65 1.05 -13.35
N GLU A 229 -5.70 1.82 -14.42
CA GLU A 229 -4.62 1.96 -15.39
C GLU A 229 -4.04 3.35 -15.24
N TYR A 230 -2.71 3.42 -15.13
CA TYR A 230 -2.03 4.68 -15.01
C TYR A 230 -1.73 5.20 -16.40
N PRO A 231 -1.91 6.51 -16.65
CA PRO A 231 -1.49 7.08 -17.92
C PRO A 231 0.01 6.86 -18.07
N ILE A 232 0.42 6.28 -19.20
CA ILE A 232 1.83 6.17 -19.55
C ILE A 232 2.35 7.61 -19.63
N LEU A 233 3.11 8.04 -18.64
CA LEU A 233 3.86 9.27 -18.73
C LEU A 233 4.86 9.05 -19.85
N ALA A 234 4.63 9.69 -21.00
CA ALA A 234 5.59 9.71 -22.09
C ALA A 234 6.93 10.14 -21.46
N SER A 235 7.91 9.24 -21.47
CA SER A 235 9.25 9.60 -21.06
C SER A 235 9.71 10.73 -22.00
N PRO A 236 10.26 11.84 -21.46
CA PRO A 236 10.83 12.88 -22.30
C PRO A 236 11.95 12.34 -23.19
#